data_AF-A0A829YIS2-F1
#
_entry.id   AF-A0A829YIS2-F1
#
_cell.length_a   1.000
_cell.length_b   1.000
_cell.length_c   1.000
_cell.angle_alpha   90.00
_cell.angle_beta   90.00
_cell.angle_gamma   90.00
#
_symmetry.space_group_name_H-M   'P 1'
#
loop_
_entity.id
_entity.type
_entity.pdbx_description
1 polymer ?
#
loop_
_entity_poly.entity_id
_entity_poly.type
_entity_poly.pdbx_seq_one_letter_code
_entity_poly.pdbx_strand_id
1 'polypeptide(L)'
;MAQARDSSILASSLWMILISLVLFFLPAINGLIGGWVGGYKAGSAGRGVGAAVLPSIVVGAALWIMLASYGRPLLGFFGGMAVGLWALISSVSLLIGAAIGGVMAPDRSGLRL
;
A
#
# COMPACT_ATOMS: atom_id res chain seq x y z
N MET A 1 13.06 -36.44 -28.12
CA MET A 1 12.63 -36.04 -26.76
C MET A 1 13.77 -35.22 -26.17
N ALA A 2 13.56 -33.92 -25.93
CA ALA A 2 14.63 -33.04 -25.45
C ALA A 2 14.94 -33.35 -23.98
N GLN A 3 16.19 -33.72 -23.70
CA GLN A 3 16.68 -34.02 -22.35
C GLN A 3 16.59 -32.75 -21.49
N ALA A 4 15.69 -32.70 -20.52
CA ALA A 4 15.66 -31.63 -19.53
C ALA A 4 16.95 -31.72 -18.71
N ARG A 5 17.85 -30.76 -18.85
CA ARG A 5 19.01 -30.63 -17.95
C ARG A 5 18.48 -30.23 -16.59
N ASP A 6 18.74 -31.04 -15.56
CA ASP A 6 18.41 -30.72 -14.18
C ASP A 6 19.04 -29.37 -13.81
N SER A 7 18.21 -28.36 -13.55
CA SER A 7 18.65 -27.03 -13.15
C SER A 7 19.32 -27.12 -11.78
N SER A 8 20.55 -26.62 -11.68
CA SER A 8 21.30 -26.51 -10.41
C SER A 8 20.41 -25.92 -9.31
N ILE A 9 20.40 -26.55 -8.13
CA ILE A 9 19.63 -26.10 -6.96
C ILE A 9 19.87 -24.61 -6.67
N LEU A 10 21.13 -24.16 -6.82
CA LEU A 10 21.48 -22.75 -6.63
C LEU A 10 20.81 -21.82 -7.65
N ALA A 11 20.75 -22.25 -8.92
CA ALA A 11 20.07 -21.50 -9.97
C ALA A 11 18.55 -21.44 -9.71
N SER A 12 17.97 -22.55 -9.27
CA SER A 12 16.55 -22.62 -8.88
C SER A 12 16.23 -21.71 -7.69
N SER A 13 17.06 -21.73 -6.64
CA SER A 13 16.89 -20.87 -5.46
C SER A 13 17.04 -19.38 -5.79
N LEU A 14 18.03 -19.01 -6.61
CA LEU A 14 18.18 -17.62 -7.09
C LEU A 14 16.95 -17.16 -7.86
N TRP A 15 16.37 -18.05 -8.68
CA TRP A 15 15.16 -17.73 -9.44
C TRP A 15 13.94 -17.57 -8.55
N MET A 16 13.79 -18.42 -7.53
CA MET A 16 12.72 -18.27 -6.52
C MET A 16 12.84 -16.94 -5.77
N ILE A 17 14.06 -16.53 -5.38
CA ILE A 17 14.31 -15.24 -4.71
C ILE A 17 13.95 -14.07 -5.63
N LEU A 18 14.43 -14.08 -6.89
CA LEU A 18 14.17 -13.02 -7.86
C LEU A 18 12.68 -12.87 -8.16
N ILE A 19 11.98 -13.97 -8.41
CA ILE A 19 10.53 -13.95 -8.68
C ILE A 19 9.77 -13.46 -7.45
N SER A 20 10.13 -13.93 -6.25
CA SER A 20 9.52 -13.44 -5.01
C SER A 20 9.76 -11.96 -4.80
N LEU A 21 10.96 -11.45 -5.13
CA LEU A 21 11.28 -10.03 -5.08
C LEU A 21 10.42 -9.25 -6.08
N VAL A 22 10.32 -9.69 -7.33
CA VAL A 22 9.48 -9.03 -8.36
C VAL A 22 8.01 -9.04 -7.97
N LEU A 23 7.49 -10.17 -7.50
CA LEU A 23 6.11 -10.30 -7.01
C LEU A 23 5.85 -9.54 -5.72
N PHE A 24 6.89 -9.23 -4.93
CA PHE A 24 6.83 -8.35 -3.77
C PHE A 24 6.90 -6.87 -4.15
N PHE A 25 7.60 -6.53 -5.24
CA PHE A 25 7.66 -5.18 -5.78
C PHE A 25 6.47 -4.83 -6.69
N LEU A 26 5.77 -5.79 -7.29
CA LEU A 26 4.46 -5.57 -7.90
C LEU A 26 3.47 -4.88 -6.90
N PRO A 27 3.38 -5.30 -5.62
CA PRO A 27 2.70 -4.58 -4.57
C PRO A 27 3.36 -3.27 -4.12
N ALA A 28 4.65 -3.05 -4.38
CA ALA A 28 5.22 -1.71 -4.18
C ALA A 28 4.76 -0.75 -5.30
N ILE A 29 4.80 -1.20 -6.55
CA ILE A 29 4.40 -0.42 -7.73
C ILE A 29 2.92 -0.08 -7.68
N ASN A 30 2.06 -1.00 -7.22
CA ASN A 30 0.63 -0.72 -7.11
C ASN A 30 0.33 0.45 -6.15
N GLY A 31 1.04 0.50 -5.01
CA GLY A 31 0.95 1.57 -4.03
C GLY A 31 1.48 2.86 -4.63
N LEU A 32 2.63 2.82 -5.30
CA LEU A 32 3.23 3.99 -5.93
C LEU A 32 2.29 4.63 -6.97
N ILE A 33 1.68 3.83 -7.85
CA ILE A 33 0.74 4.31 -8.86
C ILE A 33 -0.55 4.83 -8.21
N GLY A 34 -1.15 4.07 -7.29
CA GLY A 34 -2.38 4.46 -6.60
C GLY A 34 -2.19 5.74 -5.77
N GLY A 35 -1.06 5.85 -5.09
CA GLY A 35 -0.62 7.04 -4.39
C GLY A 35 -0.46 8.21 -5.36
N TRP A 36 0.25 8.01 -6.46
CA TRP A 36 0.47 9.05 -7.47
C TRP A 36 -0.84 9.66 -7.99
N VAL A 37 -1.78 8.80 -8.41
CA VAL A 37 -3.10 9.25 -8.87
C VAL A 37 -3.88 9.94 -7.76
N GLY A 38 -3.88 9.37 -6.54
CA GLY A 38 -4.57 9.93 -5.37
C GLY A 38 -4.03 11.30 -4.95
N GLY A 39 -2.69 11.44 -4.89
CA GLY A 39 -2.00 12.68 -4.58
C GLY A 39 -2.23 13.76 -5.62
N TYR A 40 -2.15 13.40 -6.90
CA TYR A 40 -2.45 14.32 -8.01
C TYR A 40 -3.89 14.85 -7.94
N LYS A 41 -4.83 13.99 -7.56
CA LYS A 41 -6.21 14.40 -7.34
C LYS A 41 -6.37 15.28 -6.09
N ALA A 42 -5.64 14.97 -5.01
CA ALA A 42 -5.66 15.72 -3.75
C ALA A 42 -5.16 17.18 -3.87
N GLY A 43 -4.37 17.48 -4.90
CA GLY A 43 -4.03 18.85 -5.29
C GLY A 43 -2.82 19.46 -4.57
N SER A 44 -2.26 18.77 -3.57
CA SER A 44 -1.00 19.17 -2.92
C SER A 44 -0.35 17.98 -2.23
N ALA A 45 0.97 18.01 -2.03
CA ALA A 45 1.72 16.94 -1.39
C ALA A 45 1.19 16.60 0.02
N GLY A 46 0.95 17.62 0.85
CA GLY A 46 0.44 17.42 2.21
C GLY A 46 -0.97 16.81 2.25
N ARG A 47 -1.86 17.24 1.33
CA ARG A 47 -3.20 16.63 1.20
C ARG A 47 -3.13 15.22 0.64
N GLY A 48 -2.22 14.95 -0.29
CA GLY A 48 -1.99 13.63 -0.86
C GLY A 48 -1.51 12.63 0.17
N VAL A 49 -0.47 12.98 0.95
CA VAL A 49 0.04 12.13 2.03
C VAL A 49 -1.03 11.92 3.11
N GLY A 50 -1.77 12.96 3.50
CA GLY A 50 -2.89 12.82 4.43
C GLY A 50 -3.97 11.86 3.91
N ALA A 51 -4.32 11.94 2.62
CA ALA A 51 -5.26 11.02 1.99
C ALA A 51 -4.73 9.57 1.92
N ALA A 52 -3.41 9.38 1.79
CA ALA A 52 -2.77 8.07 1.76
C ALA A 52 -2.74 7.36 3.12
N VAL A 53 -2.94 8.08 4.23
CA VAL A 53 -3.09 7.48 5.58
C VAL A 53 -4.51 6.96 5.83
N LEU A 54 -5.53 7.52 5.17
CA LEU A 54 -6.92 7.12 5.40
C LEU A 54 -7.19 5.62 5.18
N PRO A 55 -6.68 4.96 4.13
CA PRO A 55 -6.88 3.53 3.93
C PRO A 55 -6.46 2.67 5.13
N SER A 56 -5.35 2.99 5.80
CA SER A 56 -4.87 2.20 6.94
C SER A 56 -5.77 2.38 8.17
N ILE A 57 -6.31 3.59 8.38
CA ILE A 57 -7.31 3.85 9.42
C ILE A 57 -8.59 3.08 9.12
N VAL A 58 -9.06 3.10 7.87
CA VAL A 58 -10.28 2.39 7.45
C VAL A 58 -10.13 0.89 7.66
N VAL A 59 -9.00 0.29 7.29
CA VAL A 59 -8.74 -1.14 7.50
C VAL A 59 -8.76 -1.50 8.99
N GLY A 60 -8.07 -0.72 9.83
CA GLY A 60 -8.06 -0.96 11.27
C GLY A 60 -9.44 -0.81 11.92
N ALA A 61 -10.18 0.24 11.56
CA ALA A 61 -11.54 0.47 12.04
C ALA A 61 -12.51 -0.62 11.58
N ALA A 62 -12.41 -1.07 10.32
CA ALA A 62 -13.24 -2.13 9.77
C ALA A 62 -13.04 -3.45 10.53
N LEU A 63 -11.78 -3.81 10.83
CA LEU A 63 -11.48 -5.00 11.64
C LEU A 63 -12.03 -4.91 13.06
N TRP A 64 -11.92 -3.73 13.68
CA TRP A 64 -12.52 -3.51 15.00
C TRP A 64 -14.03 -3.68 14.97
N ILE A 65 -14.72 -3.01 14.05
CA ILE A 65 -16.18 -3.11 13.89
C ILE A 65 -16.59 -4.55 13.63
N MET A 66 -15.86 -5.26 12.77
CA MET A 66 -16.13 -6.67 12.46
C MET A 66 -16.07 -7.53 13.72
N LEU A 67 -14.98 -7.47 14.49
CA LEU A 67 -14.84 -8.29 15.70
C LEU A 67 -15.73 -7.84 16.86
N ALA A 68 -16.03 -6.54 16.94
CA ALA A 68 -17.01 -6.01 17.88
C ALA A 68 -18.40 -6.60 17.61
N SER A 69 -18.78 -6.76 16.33
CA SER A 69 -20.06 -7.37 15.94
C SER A 69 -20.19 -8.84 16.35
N TYR A 70 -19.06 -9.55 16.55
CA TYR A 70 -18.99 -10.91 17.07
C TYR A 70 -18.83 -10.99 18.60
N GLY A 71 -19.06 -9.89 19.33
CA GLY A 71 -18.95 -9.86 20.79
C GLY A 71 -17.51 -9.87 21.32
N ARG A 72 -16.51 -9.58 20.48
CA ARG A 72 -15.08 -9.52 20.86
C ARG A 72 -14.48 -8.12 20.63
N PRO A 73 -15.04 -7.04 21.22
CA PRO A 73 -14.64 -5.67 20.90
C PRO A 73 -13.20 -5.34 21.32
N LEU A 74 -12.71 -5.90 22.43
CA LEU A 74 -11.33 -5.66 22.89
C LEU A 74 -10.31 -6.30 21.93
N LEU A 75 -10.55 -7.53 21.50
CA LEU A 75 -9.68 -8.21 20.53
C LEU A 75 -9.75 -7.50 19.17
N GLY A 76 -10.92 -7.02 18.78
CA GLY A 76 -11.09 -6.17 17.60
C GLY A 76 -10.33 -4.86 17.69
N PHE A 77 -10.30 -4.21 18.85
CA PHE A 77 -9.62 -2.93 19.04
C PHE A 77 -8.10 -3.09 18.90
N PHE A 78 -7.50 -4.01 19.66
CA PHE A 78 -6.06 -4.26 19.60
C PHE A 78 -5.64 -4.86 18.26
N GLY A 79 -6.43 -5.80 17.71
CA GLY A 79 -6.18 -6.39 16.40
C GLY A 79 -6.31 -5.36 15.27
N GLY A 80 -7.36 -4.53 15.30
CA GLY A 80 -7.56 -3.44 14.34
C GLY A 80 -6.46 -2.39 14.40
N MET A 81 -6.01 -2.01 15.61
CA MET A 81 -4.85 -1.13 15.78
C MET A 81 -3.57 -1.75 15.21
N ALA A 82 -3.28 -3.00 15.54
CA ALA A 82 -2.08 -3.69 15.06
C ALA A 82 -2.06 -3.79 13.54
N VAL A 83 -3.17 -4.19 12.92
CA VAL A 83 -3.28 -4.29 11.46
C VAL A 83 -3.30 -2.91 10.80
N GLY A 84 -3.95 -1.92 11.40
CA GLY A 84 -3.94 -0.54 10.89
C GLY A 84 -2.53 0.08 10.89
N LEU A 85 -1.77 -0.11 11.98
CA LEU A 85 -0.37 0.31 12.05
C LEU A 85 0.50 -0.45 11.04
N TRP A 86 0.33 -1.77 10.94
CA TRP A 86 1.05 -2.58 9.96
C TRP A 86 0.75 -2.14 8.52
N ALA A 87 -0.52 -1.86 8.19
CA ALA A 87 -0.93 -1.37 6.89
C ALA A 87 -0.32 0.01 6.60
N LEU A 88 -0.26 0.90 7.58
CA LEU A 88 0.38 2.21 7.44
C LEU A 88 1.87 2.08 7.13
N ILE A 89 2.58 1.25 7.91
CA ILE A 89 4.02 1.00 7.73
C ILE A 89 4.28 0.34 6.38
N SER A 90 3.40 -0.56 5.94
CA SER A 90 3.52 -1.23 4.64
C SER A 90 3.18 -0.33 3.45
N SER A 91 2.55 0.83 3.69
CA SER A 91 2.11 1.77 2.65
C SER A 91 3.19 2.77 2.23
N VAL A 92 4.48 2.47 2.43
CA VAL A 92 5.58 3.39 2.07
C VAL A 92 5.51 3.82 0.61
N SER A 93 5.29 2.88 -0.31
CA SER A 93 5.20 3.20 -1.74
C SER A 93 3.98 4.06 -2.08
N LEU A 94 2.84 3.84 -1.41
CA LEU A 94 1.63 4.65 -1.53
C LEU A 94 1.87 6.09 -1.05
N LEU A 95 2.54 6.25 0.09
CA LEU A 95 2.89 7.55 0.66
C LEU A 95 3.84 8.33 -0.27
N ILE A 96 4.87 7.65 -0.80
CA ILE A 96 5.80 8.22 -1.78
C ILE A 96 5.05 8.64 -3.04
N GLY A 97 4.19 7.77 -3.58
CA GLY A 97 3.38 8.07 -4.74
C GLY A 97 2.49 9.28 -4.50
N ALA A 98 1.82 9.33 -3.35
CA ALA A 98 0.92 10.42 -3.00
C ALA A 98 1.64 11.76 -2.82
N ALA A 99 2.85 11.75 -2.28
CA ALA A 99 3.69 12.95 -2.24
C ALA A 99 4.03 13.42 -3.65
N ILE A 100 4.54 12.53 -4.51
CA ILE A 100 4.91 12.84 -5.90
C ILE A 100 3.69 13.39 -6.67
N GLY A 101 2.55 12.72 -6.57
CA GLY A 101 1.31 13.14 -7.22
C GLY A 101 0.85 14.49 -6.75
N GLY A 102 0.89 14.73 -5.43
CA GLY A 102 0.51 16.01 -4.86
C GLY A 102 1.42 17.17 -5.26
N VAL A 103 2.73 16.93 -5.46
CA VAL A 103 3.66 17.95 -5.99
C VAL A 103 3.37 18.24 -7.47
N MET A 104 3.02 17.21 -8.25
CA MET A 104 2.70 17.35 -9.68
C MET A 104 1.30 17.90 -9.95
N ALA A 105 0.48 18.08 -8.91
CA ALA A 105 -0.91 18.48 -9.07
C ALA A 105 -1.02 19.94 -9.54
N PRO A 106 -1.95 20.26 -10.46
CA PRO A 106 -2.18 21.63 -10.90
C PRO A 106 -2.71 22.49 -9.75
N ASP A 107 -2.26 23.75 -9.69
CA ASP A 107 -2.77 24.73 -8.74
C ASP A 107 -4.22 25.09 -9.07
N ARG A 108 -5.18 24.47 -8.35
CA ARG A 108 -6.62 24.73 -8.51
C ARG A 108 -7.12 25.94 -7.71
N SER A 109 -6.20 26.69 -7.10
CA SER A 109 -6.48 27.89 -6.31
C SER A 109 -7.10 29.03 -7.16
N GLY A 110 -6.90 29.03 -8.48
CA GLY A 110 -7.43 30.05 -9.40
C GLY A 110 -8.84 29.81 -9.97
N LEU A 111 -9.50 28.68 -9.69
CA LEU A 111 -10.84 28.34 -10.23
C LEU A 111 -12.01 28.75 -9.31
N ARG A 112 -11.72 29.55 -8.28
CA ARG A 112 -12.72 30.16 -7.39
C ARG A 112 -12.90 31.64 -7.73
N LEU A 113 -13.36 31.92 -8.94
CA LEU A 113 -13.94 33.19 -9.37
C LEU A 113 -15.27 32.86 -10.04
#